data_AF-A0A4Q4ZID3-F1
#
_entry.id   AF-A0A4Q4ZID3-F1
#
_cell.length_a   1.000
_cell.length_b   1.000
_cell.length_c   1.000
_cell.angle_alpha   90.00
_cell.angle_beta   90.00
_cell.angle_gamma   90.00
#
_symmetry.space_group_name_H-M   'P 1'
#
loop_
_entity.id
_entity.type
_entity.pdbx_description
1 polymer ?
#
loop_
_entity_poly.entity_id
_entity_poly.type
_entity_poly.pdbx_seq_one_letter_code
_entity_poly.pdbx_strand_id
1 'polypeptide(L)'
;MLVRRAYYTRPSVMNTKGSTQLTSWRPLNSIPHANFDGLASAACPNPPLVAEGNSPAMYLTGKRVKTLRCTEEAITVNYVDAYADRYESIEAGMVTGADGVNSTVRQLANVPLTQRHIIPSDAGNFEPGERLLNWVRYYSAAEDSPEITAIFTDVASHLHRNTISWGLVRPEVRGRFRAELCPRISGPFQELLQKTPDPSVTKFRDVQIPRPAFYDRKVLLDGDVFTTLRPRLAASTEQAAFNSNNVGGGLPREENA
;
A
#
# COMPACT_ATOMS: atom_id res chain seq x y z
N MET A 1 -11.51 17.07 -6.49
CA MET A 1 -10.81 15.76 -6.64
C MET A 1 -9.32 16.03 -6.56
N LEU A 2 -8.64 15.53 -5.54
CA LEU A 2 -7.19 15.67 -5.37
C LEU A 2 -6.54 14.32 -5.73
N VAL A 3 -5.37 14.34 -6.37
CA VAL A 3 -4.69 13.20 -6.99
C VAL A 3 -3.21 13.45 -6.83
N ARG A 4 -2.52 12.50 -6.20
CA ARG A 4 -1.07 12.46 -6.07
C ARG A 4 -0.59 11.12 -6.61
N ARG A 5 0.59 11.08 -7.25
CA ARG A 5 1.30 9.82 -7.57
C ARG A 5 2.51 9.69 -6.63
N ALA A 6 3.00 8.48 -6.35
CA ALA A 6 4.09 8.18 -5.41
C ALA A 6 5.04 7.08 -5.96
N TYR A 7 6.37 7.24 -5.74
CA TYR A 7 7.46 6.32 -6.17
C TYR A 7 8.17 5.64 -4.97
N TYR A 8 8.93 4.54 -5.17
CA TYR A 8 9.30 3.63 -4.07
C TYR A 8 10.62 2.80 -4.18
N THR A 9 11.35 2.63 -3.04
CA THR A 9 12.43 1.64 -2.75
C THR A 9 12.36 1.08 -1.29
N ARG A 10 12.66 -0.22 -1.04
CA ARG A 10 12.57 -0.98 0.27
C ARG A 10 13.78 -0.73 1.22
N PRO A 11 13.71 -0.85 2.59
CA PRO A 11 13.10 -1.96 3.39
C PRO A 11 12.44 -1.65 4.80
N SER A 12 11.75 -2.69 5.35
CA SER A 12 11.22 -2.92 6.75
C SER A 12 9.96 -2.19 7.27
N VAL A 13 9.10 -2.94 8.01
CA VAL A 13 7.69 -2.62 8.36
C VAL A 13 7.53 -2.46 9.89
N MET A 14 6.80 -1.43 10.34
CA MET A 14 6.35 -1.25 11.73
C MET A 14 4.82 -1.13 11.82
N ASN A 15 4.27 -1.47 12.99
CA ASN A 15 2.85 -1.72 13.27
C ASN A 15 2.34 -0.73 14.34
N THR A 16 1.25 0.00 14.08
CA THR A 16 0.60 0.89 15.07
C THR A 16 -0.93 0.85 14.99
N LYS A 17 -1.59 1.09 16.12
CA LYS A 17 -3.03 0.86 16.35
C LYS A 17 -3.86 2.14 16.19
N GLY A 18 -4.92 2.07 15.38
CA GLY A 18 -6.04 3.02 15.32
C GLY A 18 -7.36 2.26 15.08
N SER A 19 -8.51 2.78 15.51
CA SER A 19 -9.79 2.06 15.44
C SER A 19 -10.54 2.33 14.13
N THR A 20 -10.58 1.30 13.30
CA THR A 20 -11.52 1.11 12.17
C THR A 20 -12.47 -0.02 12.56
N GLN A 21 -13.70 -0.09 12.03
CA GLN A 21 -14.50 -1.33 12.14
C GLN A 21 -13.80 -2.43 11.34
N LEU A 22 -12.92 -3.16 12.03
CA LEU A 22 -12.02 -4.17 11.50
C LEU A 22 -12.63 -5.55 11.77
N THR A 23 -12.69 -6.37 10.73
CA THR A 23 -12.69 -7.82 10.93
C THR A 23 -11.35 -8.23 11.55
N SER A 24 -11.33 -9.21 12.44
CA SER A 24 -10.06 -9.73 12.96
C SER A 24 -9.51 -10.81 12.02
N TRP A 25 -8.19 -11.01 12.05
CA TRP A 25 -7.56 -12.10 11.29
C TRP A 25 -8.11 -13.48 11.66
N ARG A 26 -8.68 -13.63 12.87
CA ARG A 26 -9.27 -14.89 13.33
C ARG A 26 -10.44 -15.35 12.45
N PRO A 27 -11.58 -14.64 12.32
CA PRO A 27 -12.66 -15.03 11.40
C PRO A 27 -12.22 -15.10 9.94
N LEU A 28 -11.36 -14.19 9.49
CA LEU A 28 -10.87 -14.17 8.11
C LEU A 28 -10.07 -15.43 7.74
N ASN A 29 -9.34 -16.02 8.70
CA ASN A 29 -8.63 -17.28 8.49
C ASN A 29 -9.55 -18.49 8.73
N SER A 30 -10.32 -18.46 9.81
CA SER A 30 -11.07 -19.63 10.28
C SER A 30 -12.32 -19.97 9.47
N ILE A 31 -12.97 -18.99 8.82
CA ILE A 31 -14.13 -19.24 7.95
C ILE A 31 -13.72 -19.97 6.66
N PRO A 32 -12.65 -19.57 5.94
CA PRO A 32 -12.13 -20.34 4.82
C PRO A 32 -11.72 -21.77 5.20
N HIS A 33 -11.03 -21.97 6.34
CA HIS A 33 -10.70 -23.30 6.83
C HIS A 33 -11.97 -24.14 7.05
N ALA A 34 -12.95 -23.62 7.81
CA ALA A 34 -14.23 -24.29 8.01
C ALA A 34 -14.92 -24.71 6.70
N ASN A 35 -14.85 -23.88 5.66
CA ASN A 35 -15.44 -24.19 4.35
C ASN A 35 -14.62 -25.17 3.50
N PHE A 36 -13.31 -25.26 3.72
CA PHE A 36 -12.39 -25.95 2.82
C PHE A 36 -11.87 -27.28 3.39
N ASP A 37 -11.48 -27.29 4.66
CA ASP A 37 -10.95 -28.47 5.36
C ASP A 37 -11.86 -28.94 6.51
N GLY A 38 -13.00 -28.28 6.72
CA GLY A 38 -13.97 -28.65 7.75
C GLY A 38 -13.48 -28.35 9.17
N LEU A 39 -12.47 -27.47 9.34
CA LEU A 39 -11.95 -27.14 10.67
C LEU A 39 -12.94 -26.27 11.44
N ALA A 40 -13.50 -26.84 12.51
CA ALA A 40 -14.33 -26.12 13.46
C ALA A 40 -13.52 -25.03 14.20
N SER A 41 -14.14 -23.89 14.46
CA SER A 41 -13.53 -22.77 15.17
C SER A 41 -14.58 -21.98 15.96
N ALA A 42 -14.14 -21.06 16.83
CA ALA A 42 -15.08 -20.17 17.52
C ALA A 42 -15.92 -19.29 16.56
N ALA A 43 -15.41 -19.00 15.35
CA ALA A 43 -16.14 -18.23 14.34
C ALA A 43 -17.06 -19.11 13.47
N CYS A 44 -16.78 -20.41 13.36
CA CYS A 44 -17.59 -21.39 12.65
C CYS A 44 -17.56 -22.73 13.42
N PRO A 45 -18.41 -22.90 14.45
CA PRO A 45 -18.38 -24.11 15.30
C PRO A 45 -18.88 -25.36 14.58
N ASN A 46 -19.79 -25.16 13.61
CA ASN A 46 -20.39 -26.20 12.79
C ASN A 46 -19.99 -25.96 11.32
N PRO A 47 -18.79 -26.38 10.92
CA PRO A 47 -18.33 -26.24 9.54
C PRO A 47 -19.25 -27.00 8.58
N PRO A 48 -19.46 -26.50 7.34
CA PRO A 48 -20.24 -27.20 6.34
C PRO A 48 -19.62 -28.58 6.03
N LEU A 49 -20.48 -29.56 5.71
CA LEU A 49 -20.04 -30.89 5.31
C LEU A 49 -19.16 -30.78 4.05
N VAL A 50 -17.98 -31.40 4.08
CA VAL A 50 -17.11 -31.51 2.91
C VAL A 50 -17.86 -32.32 1.86
N ALA A 51 -18.20 -31.69 0.72
CA ALA A 51 -18.93 -32.36 -0.35
C ALA A 51 -18.13 -33.55 -0.91
N GLU A 52 -18.82 -34.67 -1.17
CA GLU A 52 -18.21 -35.84 -1.82
C GLU A 52 -17.63 -35.44 -3.18
N GLY A 53 -16.33 -35.69 -3.38
CA GLY A 53 -15.61 -35.35 -4.62
C GLY A 53 -14.54 -34.27 -4.49
N ASN A 54 -14.44 -33.57 -3.36
CA ASN A 54 -13.32 -32.66 -3.11
C ASN A 54 -12.03 -33.44 -2.83
N SER A 55 -10.98 -33.16 -3.61
CA SER A 55 -9.63 -33.64 -3.30
C SER A 55 -9.13 -33.01 -1.98
N PRO A 56 -8.32 -33.71 -1.17
CA PRO A 56 -7.85 -33.19 0.11
C PRO A 56 -7.04 -31.91 -0.08
N ALA A 57 -7.39 -30.90 0.72
CA ALA A 57 -6.65 -29.67 0.86
C ALA A 57 -5.30 -29.90 1.56
N MET A 58 -4.21 -29.31 1.04
CA MET A 58 -2.91 -29.39 1.69
C MET A 58 -2.47 -28.00 2.16
N TYR A 59 -2.34 -27.82 3.48
CA TYR A 59 -1.93 -26.55 4.08
C TYR A 59 -0.44 -26.59 4.46
N LEU A 60 0.40 -25.99 3.62
CA LEU A 60 1.85 -25.94 3.83
C LEU A 60 2.24 -24.65 4.55
N THR A 61 2.62 -24.77 5.83
CA THR A 61 3.10 -23.62 6.62
C THR A 61 4.55 -23.26 6.28
N GLY A 62 4.97 -22.03 6.61
CA GLY A 62 6.36 -21.60 6.43
C GLY A 62 6.80 -21.39 4.99
N LYS A 63 5.90 -21.53 4.00
CA LYS A 63 6.24 -21.36 2.59
C LYS A 63 6.11 -19.89 2.16
N ARG A 64 7.21 -19.26 1.75
CA ARG A 64 7.25 -17.86 1.31
C ARG A 64 7.49 -17.75 -0.19
N VAL A 65 6.47 -17.35 -0.95
CA VAL A 65 6.53 -17.16 -2.40
C VAL A 65 7.65 -16.18 -2.78
N LYS A 66 8.39 -16.50 -3.84
CA LYS A 66 9.48 -15.69 -4.39
C LYS A 66 9.24 -15.29 -5.84
N THR A 67 8.77 -16.20 -6.67
CA THR A 67 8.54 -15.94 -8.10
C THR A 67 7.35 -16.74 -8.61
N LEU A 68 6.67 -16.22 -9.63
CA LEU A 68 5.70 -16.95 -10.43
C LEU A 68 6.25 -17.05 -11.86
N ARG A 69 6.22 -18.24 -12.43
CA ARG A 69 6.47 -18.46 -13.87
C ARG A 69 5.19 -18.98 -14.47
N CYS A 70 4.66 -18.27 -15.45
CA CYS A 70 3.43 -18.65 -16.12
C CYS A 70 3.76 -19.19 -17.51
N THR A 71 3.32 -20.41 -17.81
CA THR A 71 3.28 -20.96 -19.16
C THR A 71 1.83 -20.99 -19.65
N GLU A 72 1.58 -21.48 -20.87
CA GLU A 72 0.22 -21.65 -21.38
C GLU A 72 -0.56 -22.74 -20.63
N GLU A 73 0.13 -23.72 -20.04
CA GLU A 73 -0.47 -24.90 -19.42
C GLU A 73 -0.50 -24.83 -17.89
N ALA A 74 0.47 -24.16 -17.25
CA ALA A 74 0.61 -24.15 -15.80
C ALA A 74 1.31 -22.89 -15.25
N ILE A 75 1.15 -22.68 -13.95
CA ILE A 75 1.85 -21.67 -13.17
C ILE A 75 2.79 -22.39 -12.21
N THR A 76 4.10 -22.21 -12.37
CA THR A 76 5.10 -22.65 -11.40
C THR A 76 5.29 -21.59 -10.32
N VAL A 77 4.96 -21.94 -9.08
CA VAL A 77 5.17 -21.09 -7.89
C VAL A 77 6.46 -21.52 -7.22
N ASN A 78 7.50 -20.68 -7.30
CA ASN A 78 8.72 -20.91 -6.53
C ASN A 78 8.61 -20.22 -5.17
N TYR A 79 8.93 -20.93 -4.10
CA TYR A 79 8.89 -20.44 -2.73
C TYR A 79 10.12 -20.91 -1.94
N VAL A 80 10.39 -20.24 -0.83
CA VAL A 80 11.37 -20.69 0.17
C VAL A 80 10.61 -21.33 1.32
N ASP A 81 11.00 -22.55 1.68
CA ASP A 81 10.62 -23.16 2.95
C ASP A 81 11.42 -22.49 4.07
N ALA A 82 10.73 -21.73 4.93
CA ALA A 82 11.37 -21.01 6.03
C ALA A 82 11.93 -21.93 7.13
N TYR A 83 11.47 -23.19 7.22
CA TYR A 83 11.98 -24.14 8.20
C TYR A 83 13.21 -24.89 7.69
N ALA A 84 13.24 -25.19 6.39
CA ALA A 84 14.33 -25.93 5.75
C ALA A 84 15.38 -25.03 5.06
N ASP A 85 15.11 -23.71 4.98
CA ASP A 85 15.86 -22.72 4.20
C ASP A 85 16.16 -23.16 2.75
N ARG A 86 15.21 -23.89 2.15
CA ARG A 86 15.35 -24.48 0.81
C ARG A 86 14.40 -23.82 -0.18
N TYR A 87 14.91 -23.62 -1.41
CA TYR A 87 14.09 -23.22 -2.54
C TYR A 87 13.35 -24.44 -3.11
N GLU A 88 12.03 -24.32 -3.22
CA GLU A 88 11.13 -25.35 -3.73
C GLU A 88 10.15 -24.75 -4.73
N SER A 89 9.49 -25.61 -5.51
CA SER A 89 8.50 -25.24 -6.50
C SER A 89 7.27 -26.13 -6.43
N ILE A 90 6.12 -25.56 -6.75
CA ILE A 90 4.87 -26.31 -6.98
C ILE A 90 4.21 -25.80 -8.25
N GLU A 91 3.60 -26.69 -9.03
CA GLU A 91 2.83 -26.34 -10.23
C GLU A 91 1.34 -26.32 -9.93
N ALA A 92 0.65 -25.33 -10.51
CA ALA A 92 -0.80 -25.18 -10.36
C ALA A 92 -1.40 -24.62 -11.66
N GLY A 93 -2.61 -25.06 -12.03
CA GLY A 93 -3.37 -24.44 -13.12
C GLY A 93 -3.91 -23.05 -12.78
N MET A 94 -4.00 -22.70 -11.49
CA MET A 94 -4.45 -21.40 -11.01
C MET A 94 -3.75 -21.03 -9.70
N VAL A 95 -3.41 -19.74 -9.54
CA VAL A 95 -2.81 -19.19 -8.31
C VAL A 95 -3.62 -18.00 -7.82
N THR A 96 -4.09 -18.08 -6.58
CA THR A 96 -4.82 -16.98 -5.92
C THR A 96 -3.91 -16.25 -4.94
N GLY A 97 -3.73 -14.94 -5.13
CA GLY A 97 -2.92 -14.11 -4.23
C GLY A 97 -3.69 -13.64 -3.00
N ALA A 98 -3.53 -14.33 -1.88
CA ALA A 98 -4.16 -13.99 -0.58
C ALA A 98 -3.15 -13.56 0.50
N ASP A 99 -1.97 -13.09 0.10
CA ASP A 99 -0.82 -12.77 0.97
C ASP A 99 -0.79 -11.32 1.50
N GLY A 100 -1.98 -10.70 1.64
CA GLY A 100 -2.21 -9.48 2.41
C GLY A 100 -1.70 -8.16 1.80
N VAL A 101 -1.62 -7.11 2.63
CA VAL A 101 -1.35 -5.72 2.18
C VAL A 101 0.00 -5.56 1.45
N ASN A 102 0.99 -6.38 1.83
CA ASN A 102 2.32 -6.42 1.22
C ASN A 102 2.47 -7.53 0.17
N SER A 103 1.35 -7.98 -0.42
CA SER A 103 1.26 -9.09 -1.37
C SER A 103 2.43 -9.13 -2.37
N THR A 104 3.18 -10.22 -2.28
CA THR A 104 4.22 -10.63 -3.22
C THR A 104 3.59 -11.12 -4.51
N VAL A 105 2.47 -11.87 -4.45
CA VAL A 105 1.75 -12.33 -5.65
C VAL A 105 1.30 -11.15 -6.51
N ARG A 106 0.74 -10.09 -5.90
CA ARG A 106 0.37 -8.86 -6.60
C ARG A 106 1.56 -8.20 -7.29
N GLN A 107 2.73 -8.17 -6.64
CA GLN A 107 3.95 -7.59 -7.19
C GLN A 107 4.46 -8.41 -8.38
N LEU A 108 4.48 -9.74 -8.26
CA LEU A 108 4.92 -10.66 -9.30
C LEU A 108 4.00 -10.66 -10.52
N ALA A 109 2.70 -10.53 -10.30
CA ALA A 109 1.71 -10.36 -11.36
C ALA A 109 1.68 -8.93 -11.95
N ASN A 110 2.56 -8.03 -11.49
CA ASN A 110 2.63 -6.62 -11.88
C ASN A 110 1.27 -5.90 -11.82
N VAL A 111 0.48 -6.24 -10.79
CA VAL A 111 -0.87 -5.71 -10.65
C VAL A 111 -0.81 -4.29 -10.05
N PRO A 112 -1.41 -3.30 -10.73
CA PRO A 112 -1.83 -2.03 -10.16
C PRO A 112 -2.11 -1.95 -8.65
N LEU A 113 -1.43 -1.05 -7.93
CA LEU A 113 -1.90 -0.61 -6.62
C LEU A 113 -2.56 0.77 -6.72
N THR A 114 -3.88 0.79 -6.66
CA THR A 114 -4.69 2.00 -6.62
C THR A 114 -5.42 2.11 -5.29
N GLN A 115 -5.29 3.24 -4.61
CA GLN A 115 -5.91 3.51 -3.32
C GLN A 115 -6.88 4.67 -3.45
N ARG A 116 -8.01 4.62 -2.73
CA ARG A 116 -8.95 5.74 -2.61
C ARG A 116 -9.39 5.91 -1.16
N HIS A 117 -9.65 7.14 -0.76
CA HIS A 117 -10.28 7.47 0.51
C HIS A 117 -11.04 8.79 0.38
N ILE A 118 -12.07 8.94 1.21
CA ILE A 118 -12.83 10.18 1.30
C ILE A 118 -11.99 11.16 2.14
N ILE A 119 -11.90 12.40 1.69
CA ILE A 119 -11.32 13.51 2.44
C ILE A 119 -12.40 14.59 2.63
N PRO A 120 -12.30 15.39 3.70
CA PRO A 120 -13.25 16.48 3.87
C PRO A 120 -13.08 17.53 2.77
N SER A 121 -14.10 18.36 2.59
CA SER A 121 -13.95 19.63 1.87
C SER A 121 -12.98 20.56 2.61
N ASP A 122 -12.59 21.68 1.99
CA ASP A 122 -11.76 22.70 2.67
C ASP A 122 -12.42 23.26 3.95
N ALA A 123 -13.75 23.18 4.04
CA ALA A 123 -14.53 23.52 5.22
C ALA A 123 -14.61 22.39 6.27
N GLY A 124 -13.96 21.24 6.03
CA GLY A 124 -13.96 20.11 6.95
C GLY A 124 -15.15 19.14 6.78
N ASN A 125 -15.99 19.31 5.76
CA ASN A 125 -17.25 18.56 5.67
C ASN A 125 -17.08 17.15 5.06
N PHE A 126 -17.74 16.15 5.65
CA PHE A 126 -17.83 14.76 5.20
C PHE A 126 -19.23 14.35 4.70
N GLU A 127 -20.22 15.24 4.74
CA GLU A 127 -21.58 14.94 4.32
C GLU A 127 -21.64 14.43 2.86
N PRO A 128 -22.53 13.48 2.54
CA PRO A 128 -22.76 13.03 1.18
C PRO A 128 -23.05 14.22 0.24
N GLY A 129 -22.29 14.35 -0.84
CA GLY A 129 -22.41 15.44 -1.81
C GLY A 129 -21.35 16.53 -1.65
N GLU A 130 -20.83 16.75 -0.44
CA GLU A 130 -19.79 17.75 -0.18
C GLU A 130 -18.39 17.15 0.02
N ARG A 131 -18.34 15.86 0.41
CA ARG A 131 -17.10 15.12 0.58
C ARG A 131 -16.31 14.99 -0.71
N LEU A 132 -15.00 15.08 -0.61
CA LEU A 132 -14.10 14.91 -1.74
C LEU A 132 -13.56 13.48 -1.77
N LEU A 133 -13.32 12.95 -2.96
CA LEU A 133 -12.63 11.68 -3.13
C LEU A 133 -11.18 11.94 -3.53
N ASN A 134 -10.25 11.46 -2.69
CA ASN A 134 -8.84 11.38 -3.03
C ASN A 134 -8.54 9.98 -3.56
N TRP A 135 -7.80 9.90 -4.66
CA TRP A 135 -7.32 8.63 -5.17
C TRP A 135 -5.87 8.75 -5.63
N VAL A 136 -5.12 7.66 -5.44
CA VAL A 136 -3.68 7.61 -5.62
C VAL A 136 -3.32 6.34 -6.35
N ARG A 137 -2.43 6.48 -7.34
CA ARG A 137 -1.77 5.35 -7.99
C ARG A 137 -0.30 5.32 -7.60
N TYR A 138 0.11 4.22 -6.99
CA TYR A 138 1.53 3.94 -6.75
C TYR A 138 2.17 3.40 -8.03
N TYR A 139 3.35 3.92 -8.33
CA TYR A 139 4.14 3.53 -9.50
C TYR A 139 5.58 3.29 -9.07
N SER A 140 6.10 2.11 -9.37
CA SER A 140 7.49 1.77 -9.04
C SER A 140 8.37 2.05 -10.25
N ALA A 141 9.42 2.85 -10.08
CA ALA A 141 10.46 3.03 -11.08
C ALA A 141 11.79 3.29 -10.35
N ALA A 142 12.89 2.90 -10.98
CA ALA A 142 14.22 3.10 -10.43
C ALA A 142 14.56 4.59 -10.34
N GLU A 143 15.21 4.99 -9.24
CA GLU A 143 15.76 6.33 -9.08
C GLU A 143 16.74 6.63 -10.22
N ASP A 144 16.72 7.86 -10.73
CA ASP A 144 17.52 8.33 -11.87
C ASP A 144 17.31 7.60 -13.21
N SER A 145 16.28 6.77 -13.32
CA SER A 145 15.93 6.17 -14.62
C SER A 145 15.48 7.24 -15.64
N PRO A 146 15.70 6.99 -16.95
CA PRO A 146 15.16 7.85 -18.00
C PRO A 146 13.65 8.04 -17.91
N GLU A 147 12.95 7.01 -17.41
CA GLU A 147 11.52 7.06 -17.16
C GLU A 147 11.14 8.08 -16.08
N ILE A 148 11.79 8.05 -14.91
CA ILE A 148 11.56 9.02 -13.84
C ILE A 148 11.86 10.44 -14.34
N THR A 149 12.97 10.60 -15.06
CA THR A 149 13.35 11.89 -15.62
C THR A 149 12.26 12.42 -16.55
N ALA A 150 11.75 11.58 -17.47
CA ALA A 150 10.65 11.95 -18.35
C ALA A 150 9.37 12.33 -17.60
N ILE A 151 9.01 11.60 -16.53
CA ILE A 151 7.78 11.88 -15.78
C ILE A 151 7.87 13.18 -14.97
N PHE A 152 9.05 13.49 -14.42
CA PHE A 152 9.27 14.69 -13.61
C PHE A 152 9.71 15.91 -14.40
N THR A 153 9.89 15.80 -15.72
CA THR A 153 10.13 16.96 -16.55
C THR A 153 8.81 17.51 -17.07
N ASP A 154 8.49 18.76 -16.77
CA ASP A 154 7.21 19.37 -17.11
C ASP A 154 7.10 19.83 -18.57
N VAL A 155 5.94 20.41 -18.91
CA VAL A 155 5.63 20.99 -20.23
C VAL A 155 6.57 22.12 -20.64
N ALA A 156 7.19 22.83 -19.69
CA ALA A 156 8.19 23.87 -19.94
C ALA A 156 9.62 23.31 -19.98
N SER A 157 9.77 21.98 -19.99
CA SER A 157 11.05 21.26 -19.92
C SER A 157 11.85 21.50 -18.63
N HIS A 158 11.20 21.92 -17.55
CA HIS A 158 11.82 22.00 -16.24
C HIS A 158 11.73 20.66 -15.51
N LEU A 159 12.88 20.17 -15.00
CA LEU A 159 12.96 18.93 -14.23
C LEU A 159 12.65 19.19 -12.75
N HIS A 160 11.50 18.69 -12.29
CA HIS A 160 11.08 18.80 -10.90
C HIS A 160 11.80 17.78 -10.02
N ARG A 161 12.34 18.24 -8.89
CA ARG A 161 13.06 17.37 -7.95
C ARG A 161 12.15 16.29 -7.35
N ASN A 162 11.01 16.71 -6.79
CA ASN A 162 10.14 15.85 -5.98
C ASN A 162 8.68 15.84 -6.43
N THR A 163 8.10 16.96 -6.83
CA THR A 163 6.67 17.03 -7.17
C THR A 163 6.49 17.84 -8.44
N ILE A 164 5.71 17.30 -9.37
CA ILE A 164 5.16 18.03 -10.50
C ILE A 164 3.67 18.26 -10.24
N SER A 165 3.31 19.54 -10.21
CA SER A 165 1.96 19.99 -9.90
C SER A 165 0.99 19.70 -11.03
N TRP A 166 -0.29 19.86 -10.71
CA TRP A 166 -1.40 19.81 -11.64
C TRP A 166 -1.16 20.69 -12.87
N GLY A 167 -1.57 20.20 -14.04
CA GLY A 167 -1.43 20.91 -15.32
C GLY A 167 -0.01 20.94 -15.90
N LEU A 168 1.02 20.59 -15.12
CA LEU A 168 2.41 20.62 -15.57
C LEU A 168 2.89 19.29 -16.18
N VAL A 169 2.19 18.19 -15.90
CA VAL A 169 2.54 16.87 -16.46
C VAL A 169 2.34 16.87 -17.97
N ARG A 170 3.39 16.50 -18.73
CA ARG A 170 3.35 16.50 -20.19
C ARG A 170 2.20 15.64 -20.75
N PRO A 171 1.50 16.09 -21.82
CA PRO A 171 0.42 15.34 -22.44
C PRO A 171 0.78 13.89 -22.78
N GLU A 172 1.99 13.65 -23.27
CA GLU A 172 2.47 12.33 -23.72
C GLU A 172 2.62 11.38 -22.52
N VAL A 173 3.13 11.89 -21.40
CA VAL A 173 3.26 11.14 -20.14
C VAL A 173 1.87 10.80 -19.56
N ARG A 174 0.92 11.75 -19.63
CA ARG A 174 -0.48 11.52 -19.22
C ARG A 174 -1.15 10.47 -20.10
N GLY A 175 -0.98 10.56 -21.42
CA GLY A 175 -1.53 9.63 -22.41
C GLY A 175 -1.01 8.22 -22.24
N ARG A 176 0.32 8.05 -22.16
CA ARG A 176 0.97 6.75 -21.92
C ARG A 176 0.45 6.11 -20.63
N PHE A 177 0.46 6.87 -19.53
CA PHE A 177 -0.03 6.38 -18.24
C PHE A 177 -1.48 5.90 -18.31
N ARG A 178 -2.36 6.64 -19.01
CA ARG A 178 -3.76 6.23 -19.18
C ARG A 178 -3.91 4.95 -19.98
N ALA A 179 -3.20 4.86 -21.10
CA ALA A 179 -3.24 3.69 -21.97
C ALA A 179 -2.77 2.42 -21.25
N GLU A 180 -1.71 2.52 -20.45
CA GLU A 180 -1.17 1.40 -19.66
C GLU A 180 -2.08 1.03 -18.48
N LEU A 181 -2.67 2.02 -17.83
CA LEU A 181 -3.43 1.83 -16.60
C LEU A 181 -4.83 1.31 -16.86
N CYS A 182 -5.56 1.92 -17.79
CA CYS A 182 -6.98 1.68 -18.02
C CYS A 182 -7.36 0.19 -18.10
N PRO A 183 -6.67 -0.67 -18.88
CA PRO A 183 -7.06 -2.08 -19.01
C PRO A 183 -6.78 -2.91 -17.75
N ARG A 184 -6.03 -2.39 -16.76
CA ARG A 184 -5.58 -3.14 -15.58
C ARG A 184 -6.33 -2.77 -14.28
N ILE A 185 -7.27 -1.83 -14.35
CA ILE A 185 -8.07 -1.38 -13.21
C ILE A 185 -9.55 -1.64 -13.45
N SER A 186 -10.31 -1.80 -12.36
CA SER A 186 -11.75 -2.03 -12.44
C SER A 186 -12.50 -0.77 -12.91
N GLY A 187 -13.70 -0.96 -13.46
CA GLY A 187 -14.55 0.09 -14.03
C GLY A 187 -14.67 1.37 -13.19
N PRO A 188 -14.93 1.29 -11.86
CA PRO A 188 -14.98 2.49 -11.02
C PRO A 188 -13.68 3.31 -11.01
N PHE A 189 -12.51 2.66 -11.07
CA PHE A 189 -11.25 3.39 -11.16
C PHE A 189 -10.98 3.91 -12.57
N GLN A 190 -11.50 3.27 -13.62
CA GLN A 190 -11.44 3.82 -14.98
C GLN A 190 -12.23 5.12 -15.07
N GLU A 191 -13.41 5.19 -14.43
CA GLU A 191 -14.19 6.42 -14.33
C GLU A 191 -13.40 7.53 -13.61
N LEU A 192 -12.74 7.21 -12.48
CA LEU A 192 -11.88 8.16 -11.77
C LEU A 192 -10.70 8.64 -12.62
N LEU A 193 -10.11 7.74 -13.41
CA LEU A 193 -9.01 8.06 -14.33
C LEU A 193 -9.47 9.01 -15.45
N GLN A 194 -10.69 8.82 -15.97
CA GLN A 194 -11.30 9.70 -16.98
C GLN A 194 -11.63 11.07 -16.39
N LYS A 195 -12.19 11.12 -15.18
CA LYS A 195 -12.51 12.36 -14.45
C LYS A 195 -11.29 13.13 -13.93
N THR A 196 -10.07 12.59 -14.12
CA THR A 196 -8.81 13.24 -13.75
C THR A 196 -7.99 13.60 -15.00
N PRO A 197 -8.29 14.71 -15.70
CA PRO A 197 -7.53 15.19 -16.88
C PRO A 197 -6.08 15.54 -16.56
N ASP A 198 -5.89 16.22 -15.43
CA ASP A 198 -4.62 16.72 -14.98
C ASP A 198 -4.33 16.07 -13.64
N PRO A 199 -3.36 15.16 -13.53
CA PRO A 199 -2.91 14.61 -12.26
C PRO A 199 -1.67 15.36 -11.74
N SER A 200 -1.46 15.37 -10.42
CA SER A 200 -0.14 15.70 -9.83
C SER A 200 0.66 14.43 -9.56
N VAL A 201 1.99 14.54 -9.58
CA VAL A 201 2.90 13.41 -9.36
C VAL A 201 3.97 13.81 -8.35
N THR A 202 4.20 12.97 -7.33
CA THR A 202 5.15 13.23 -6.24
C THR A 202 6.07 12.02 -6.04
N LYS A 203 7.36 12.22 -5.80
CA LYS A 203 8.26 11.17 -5.33
C LYS A 203 7.98 10.94 -3.86
N PHE A 204 7.97 9.69 -3.45
CA PHE A 204 7.84 9.33 -2.04
C PHE A 204 9.12 8.64 -1.59
N ARG A 205 9.58 8.96 -0.38
CA ARG A 205 10.69 8.27 0.28
C ARG A 205 10.26 8.00 1.72
N ASP A 206 10.51 6.77 2.17
CA ASP A 206 10.33 6.42 3.57
C ASP A 206 11.52 7.01 4.34
N VAL A 207 11.26 7.73 5.41
CA VAL A 207 12.30 8.21 6.33
C VAL A 207 11.93 7.72 7.72
N GLN A 208 12.87 7.09 8.40
CA GLN A 208 12.74 6.75 9.79
C GLN A 208 14.05 7.05 10.49
N ILE A 209 13.99 7.95 11.47
CA ILE A 209 15.14 8.30 12.28
C ILE A 209 15.01 7.56 13.63
N PRO A 210 16.06 6.86 14.11
CA PRO A 210 15.95 6.01 15.30
C PRO A 210 15.77 6.79 16.60
N ARG A 211 16.12 8.08 16.62
CA ARG A 211 15.98 8.96 17.79
C ARG A 211 15.46 10.35 17.39
N PRO A 212 14.49 10.93 18.13
CA PRO A 212 13.92 12.23 17.79
C PRO A 212 14.72 13.42 18.32
N ALA A 213 15.60 13.22 19.32
CA ALA A 213 16.33 14.28 20.01
C ALA A 213 17.84 14.28 19.68
N PHE A 214 18.38 15.48 19.47
CA PHE A 214 19.78 15.73 19.12
C PHE A 214 20.33 16.91 19.92
N TYR A 215 21.67 17.01 20.00
CA TYR A 215 22.39 18.11 20.65
C TYR A 215 21.91 18.37 22.09
N ASP A 216 21.97 17.35 22.94
CA ASP A 216 21.51 17.43 24.33
C ASP A 216 20.04 17.93 24.45
N ARG A 217 19.17 17.37 23.60
CA ARG A 217 17.73 17.66 23.51
C ARG A 217 17.37 19.08 23.05
N LYS A 218 18.34 19.87 22.58
CA LYS A 218 18.10 21.23 22.03
C LYS A 218 17.46 21.20 20.65
N VAL A 219 17.57 20.08 19.92
CA VAL A 219 16.93 19.90 18.61
C VAL A 219 16.07 18.66 18.64
N LEU A 220 14.78 18.84 18.33
CA LEU A 220 13.78 17.78 18.28
C LEU A 220 13.21 17.71 16.87
N LEU A 221 13.17 16.50 16.32
CA LEU A 221 12.53 16.22 15.05
C LEU A 221 11.11 15.73 15.31
N ASP A 222 10.15 16.29 14.57
CA ASP A 222 8.73 16.00 14.72
C ASP A 222 8.07 15.77 13.34
N GLY A 223 6.92 15.09 13.35
CA GLY A 223 6.14 14.77 12.15
C GLY A 223 6.94 14.01 11.09
N ASP A 224 6.72 14.36 9.82
CA ASP A 224 7.34 13.71 8.66
C ASP A 224 8.88 13.81 8.68
N VAL A 225 9.44 14.84 9.32
CA VAL A 225 10.91 14.99 9.46
C VAL A 225 11.49 13.87 10.33
N PHE A 226 10.75 13.41 11.34
CA PHE A 226 11.16 12.31 12.21
C PHE A 226 10.81 10.95 11.61
N THR A 227 9.57 10.79 11.13
CA THR A 227 9.11 9.56 10.48
C THR A 227 8.14 9.90 9.36
N THR A 228 8.58 9.74 8.11
CA THR A 228 7.72 9.84 6.93
C THR A 228 7.19 8.44 6.60
N LEU A 229 5.91 8.19 6.90
CA LEU A 229 5.21 6.95 6.55
C LEU A 229 4.48 7.07 5.21
N ARG A 230 4.41 5.97 4.47
CA ARG A 230 3.61 5.94 3.24
C ARG A 230 2.15 6.26 3.52
N PRO A 231 1.47 7.03 2.64
CA PRO A 231 0.09 7.46 2.83
C PRO A 231 -0.95 6.32 2.68
N ARG A 232 -0.53 5.05 2.79
CA ARG A 232 -1.42 3.89 2.77
C ARG A 232 -2.41 3.86 3.92
N LEU A 233 -2.00 4.40 5.06
CA LEU A 233 -2.84 4.48 6.26
C LEU A 233 -3.61 5.79 6.38
N ALA A 234 -3.34 6.77 5.50
CA ALA A 234 -3.87 8.13 5.60
C ALA A 234 -3.71 8.80 6.98
N ALA A 235 -2.68 8.38 7.74
CA ALA A 235 -2.52 8.70 9.15
C ALA A 235 -1.33 9.64 9.46
N SER A 236 -0.77 10.32 8.44
CA SER A 236 0.41 11.18 8.63
C SER A 236 0.12 12.33 9.59
N THR A 237 -1.06 12.94 9.48
CA THR A 237 -1.47 14.05 10.35
C THR A 237 -1.68 13.59 11.79
N GLU A 238 -2.26 12.40 11.99
CA GLU A 238 -2.46 11.80 13.32
C GLU A 238 -1.12 11.40 13.95
N GLN A 239 -0.19 10.87 13.15
CA GLN A 239 1.16 10.57 13.59
C GLN A 239 1.93 11.84 13.99
N ALA A 240 1.85 12.90 13.18
CA ALA A 240 2.47 14.17 13.50
C ALA A 240 1.89 14.73 14.81
N ALA A 241 0.57 14.74 14.96
CA ALA A 241 -0.08 15.18 16.19
C ALA A 241 0.31 14.32 17.41
N PHE A 242 0.41 12.99 17.24
CA PHE A 242 0.89 12.09 18.29
C PHE A 242 2.34 12.40 18.68
N ASN A 243 3.22 12.61 17.71
CA ASN A 243 4.61 12.96 17.97
C ASN A 243 4.72 14.30 18.71
N SER A 244 4.02 15.35 18.25
CA SER A 244 3.98 16.66 18.91
C SER A 244 3.50 16.57 20.36
N ASN A 245 2.45 15.78 20.62
CA ASN A 245 1.91 15.60 21.97
C ASN A 245 2.90 14.90 22.92
N ASN A 246 3.71 13.97 22.42
CA ASN A 246 4.69 13.24 23.24
C ASN A 246 6.00 14.02 23.42
N VAL A 247 6.32 14.96 22.52
CA VAL A 247 7.45 15.88 22.70
C VAL A 247 7.23 16.81 23.89
N GLY A 248 6.00 17.28 24.11
CA GLY A 248 5.64 18.15 25.24
C GLY A 248 5.73 17.49 26.62
N GLY A 249 5.67 16.15 26.71
CA GLY A 249 5.79 15.41 27.97
C GLY A 249 7.24 15.29 28.50
N GLY A 250 8.24 15.61 27.67
CA GLY A 250 9.66 15.48 28.00
C GLY A 250 10.45 16.79 28.06
N LEU A 251 9.83 17.93 27.74
CA LEU A 251 10.44 19.24 27.95
C LEU A 251 10.34 19.61 29.44
N PRO A 252 11.39 20.16 30.07
CA PRO A 252 11.26 20.70 31.41
C PRO A 252 10.12 21.72 31.39
N ARG A 253 9.07 21.46 32.17
CA ARG A 253 8.10 22.50 32.50
C ARG A 253 8.89 23.52 33.30
N GLU A 254 8.92 24.78 32.86
CA GLU A 254 9.32 25.85 33.76
C GLU A 254 8.32 25.83 34.92
N GLU A 255 8.76 25.30 36.05
CA GLU A 255 8.11 25.59 37.32
C GLU A 255 8.29 27.08 37.54
N ASN A 256 7.18 27.82 37.43
CA ASN A 256 7.13 29.22 37.84
C ASN A 256 7.68 29.30 39.28
N ALA A 257 8.71 30.14 39.43
CA ALA A 257 9.25 30.58 40.71
C ALA A 257 8.20 31.32 41.56
#